data_AF-A0A3D3JE34-F1
#
_entry.id   AF-A0A3D3JE34-F1
#
_cell.length_a   1.000
_cell.length_b   1.000
_cell.length_c   1.000
_cell.angle_alpha   90.00
_cell.angle_beta   90.00
_cell.angle_gamma   90.00
#
_symmetry.space_group_name_H-M   'P 1'
#
loop_
_entity.id
_entity.type
_entity.pdbx_description
1 polymer ?
#
loop_
_entity_poly.entity_id
_entity_poly.type
_entity_poly.pdbx_seq_one_letter_code
_entity_poly.pdbx_strand_id
1 'polypeptide(L)' 'MRQTRAHIDLDALDHNLHVVRSRTHKAEVLAMVKANAYGHGLIPISRH' A
#
# COMPACT_ATOMS: atom_id res chain seq x y z
N MET A 1 -11.42 18.99 17.06
CA MET A 1 -10.78 17.91 16.27
C MET A 1 -9.94 17.05 17.20
N ARG A 2 -9.92 15.72 17.01
CA ARG A 2 -9.05 14.82 17.79
C ARG A 2 -7.59 15.02 17.35
N GLN A 3 -6.67 15.02 18.32
CA GLN A 3 -5.24 15.31 18.10
C GLN A 3 -4.50 14.14 17.40
N THR A 4 -4.89 12.90 17.67
CA THR A 4 -4.24 11.71 17.11
C THR A 4 -4.67 11.48 15.66
N ARG A 5 -3.70 11.36 14.76
CA ARG A 5 -3.90 11.06 13.34
C ARG A 5 -2.86 10.06 12.86
N ALA A 6 -3.23 9.25 11.88
CA ALA A 6 -2.31 8.41 11.11
C ALA A 6 -2.16 9.05 9.72
N HIS A 7 -0.93 9.29 9.32
CA HIS A 7 -0.59 9.80 7.98
C HIS A 7 -0.06 8.64 7.17
N ILE A 8 -0.65 8.44 6.00
CA ILE A 8 -0.29 7.36 5.09
C ILE A 8 0.36 8.00 3.88
N ASP A 9 1.62 7.67 3.66
CA ASP A 9 2.40 8.12 2.51
C ASP A 9 2.16 7.16 1.35
N LEU A 10 1.51 7.65 0.30
CA LEU A 10 1.19 6.84 -0.88
C LEU A 10 2.38 6.74 -1.85
N ASP A 11 3.27 7.74 -1.89
CA ASP A 11 4.50 7.65 -2.70
C ASP A 11 5.42 6.53 -2.17
N ALA A 12 5.41 6.33 -0.85
CA ALA A 12 6.08 5.19 -0.22
C ALA A 12 5.45 3.83 -0.62
N LEU A 13 4.13 3.77 -0.82
CA LEU A 13 3.46 2.56 -1.32
C LEU A 13 3.93 2.22 -2.74
N ASP A 14 3.96 3.21 -3.63
CA ASP A 14 4.42 3.05 -5.01
C ASP A 14 5.87 2.59 -5.07
N HIS A 15 6.74 3.22 -4.28
CA HIS A 15 8.13 2.81 -4.16
C HIS A 15 8.24 1.34 -3.73
N ASN A 16 7.52 0.94 -2.70
CA ASN A 16 7.54 -0.43 -2.19
C ASN A 16 7.03 -1.44 -3.24
N LEU A 17 5.96 -1.12 -3.95
CA LEU A 17 5.43 -1.97 -5.02
C LEU A 17 6.43 -2.10 -6.17
N HIS A 18 7.13 -1.02 -6.54
CA HIS A 18 8.20 -1.06 -7.53
C HIS A 18 9.36 -1.98 -7.09
N VAL A 19 9.79 -1.88 -5.82
CA VAL A 19 10.83 -2.76 -5.25
C VAL A 19 10.40 -4.22 -5.25
N VAL A 20 9.13 -4.53 -4.96
CA VAL A 20 8.63 -5.91 -5.06
C VAL A 20 8.66 -6.38 -6.51
N ARG A 21 8.12 -5.59 -7.45
CA ARG A 21 8.08 -5.92 -8.88
C ARG A 21 9.48 -6.16 -9.47
N SER A 22 10.48 -5.37 -9.08
CA SER A 22 11.85 -5.54 -9.56
C SER A 22 12.49 -6.87 -9.11
N ARG A 23 11.96 -7.47 -8.03
CA ARG A 23 12.44 -8.75 -7.48
C ARG A 23 11.63 -9.96 -7.98
N THR A 24 10.38 -9.76 -8.41
CA THR A 24 9.48 -10.86 -8.84
C THR A 24 9.65 -11.29 -10.30
N HIS A 25 10.59 -10.68 -11.05
CA HIS A 25 10.85 -10.99 -12.46
C HIS A 25 9.57 -10.93 -13.31
N LYS A 26 9.11 -12.07 -13.86
CA LYS A 26 7.90 -12.19 -14.69
C LYS A 26 6.64 -12.54 -13.90
N ALA A 27 6.75 -12.82 -12.61
CA ALA A 27 5.59 -13.19 -11.81
C ALA A 27 4.72 -11.96 -11.52
N GLU A 28 3.41 -12.16 -11.60
CA GLU A 28 2.44 -11.14 -11.20
C GLU A 28 2.47 -10.94 -9.67
N VAL A 29 2.21 -9.69 -9.24
CA VAL A 29 2.18 -9.33 -7.83
C VAL A 29 0.74 -9.25 -7.35
N LEU A 30 0.37 -10.10 -6.40
CA LEU A 30 -0.91 -10.03 -5.71
C LEU A 30 -0.76 -9.24 -4.41
N ALA A 31 -1.13 -7.96 -4.43
CA ALA A 31 -1.07 -7.10 -3.24
C ALA A 31 -2.14 -7.50 -2.21
N MET A 32 -1.71 -7.89 -1.02
CA MET A 32 -2.62 -8.24 0.08
C MET A 32 -3.17 -6.98 0.75
N VAL A 33 -4.50 -6.81 0.72
CA VAL A 33 -5.19 -5.66 1.32
C VAL A 33 -6.18 -6.05 2.42
N LYS A 34 -5.93 -7.18 3.10
CA LYS A 34 -6.79 -7.65 4.20
C LYS A 34 -6.83 -6.64 5.36
N ALA A 35 -7.91 -6.70 6.15
CA ALA A 35 -8.12 -5.84 7.31
C ALA A 35 -7.97 -4.34 7.00
N ASN A 36 -8.70 -3.85 5.99
CA ASN A 36 -8.66 -2.45 5.55
C ASN A 36 -7.25 -1.98 5.11
N ALA A 37 -6.57 -2.79 4.29
CA ALA A 37 -5.16 -2.61 3.95
C ALA A 37 -4.26 -2.48 5.18
N TYR A 38 -4.38 -3.42 6.13
CA TYR A 38 -3.66 -3.40 7.41
C TYR A 38 -3.82 -2.08 8.19
N GLY A 39 -4.99 -1.46 8.12
CA GLY A 39 -5.29 -0.18 8.78
C GLY A 39 -4.86 1.07 8.03
N HIS A 40 -4.22 0.95 6.85
CA HIS A 40 -3.81 2.10 6.03
C HIS A 40 -4.98 2.70 5.21
N GLY A 41 -6.10 1.97 5.08
CA GLY A 41 -7.29 2.38 4.35
C GLY A 41 -7.42 1.67 3.01
N LEU A 42 -8.42 0.80 2.88
CA LEU A 42 -8.63 -0.06 1.72
C LEU A 42 -8.77 0.73 0.42
N ILE A 43 -9.67 1.72 0.40
CA ILE A 43 -10.00 2.46 -0.82
C ILE A 43 -8.81 3.26 -1.37
N PRO A 44 -8.14 4.13 -0.59
CA PRO A 44 -7.00 4.88 -1.13
C PRO A 44 -5.87 3.95 -1.56
N ILE A 45 -5.55 2.90 -0.78
CA ILE A 45 -4.48 1.95 -1.11
C ILE A 45 -4.80 1.13 -2.37
N SER A 46 -6.05 0.70 -2.58
CA SER A 46 -6.43 -0.10 -3.76
C SER A 46 -6.65 0.70 -5.04
N ARG A 47 -6.69 2.04 -4.96
CA ARG A 47 -6.87 2.93 -6.11
C ARG A 47 -5.58 3.61 -6.56
N HIS A 48 -4.55 3.57 -5.72
CA HIS A 48 -3.22 4.07 -6.03
C HIS A 48 -2.52 3.04 -6.93
#